data_AF-A0A0A9AP50-F1
#
_entry.id   AF-A0A0A9AP50-F1
#
_cell.length_a   1.000
_cell.length_b   1.000
_cell.length_c   1.000
_cell.angle_alpha   90.00
_cell.angle_beta   90.00
_cell.angle_gamma   90.00
#
_symmetry.space_group_name_H-M   'P 1'
#
loop_
_entity.id
_entity.type
_entity.pdbx_description
1 polymer ?
#
loop_
_entity_poly.entity_id
_entity_poly.type
_entity_poly.pdbx_seq_one_letter_code
_entity_poly.pdbx_strand_id
1 'polypeptide(L)'
;MFYLDKRSKKVPVTSYIIRDSLKLKASDAEMVVNIHAASEKFVELVNLSESNVDMGTLKEKLEDEYLEIPTDLVKLVFAGLIIREIKDFWRVALLISILSYLEAENAGGVLSQQDELHQRKEKYIRAERSITDLDLDGVWKLKPLLDGKAIMGVMQVKGGPLIGKWQQRMLKWKLAHPKGTVDECIEWMKQSQSKRQKVESST
;
A
#
# COMPACT_ATOMS: atom_id res chain seq x y z
N MET A 1 18.38 -6.87 -0.95
CA MET A 1 19.84 -7.00 -0.68
C MET A 1 20.32 -5.76 0.07
N PHE A 2 21.15 -5.93 1.11
CA PHE A 2 21.66 -4.83 1.94
C PHE A 2 23.19 -4.83 1.98
N TYR A 3 23.79 -3.67 2.16
CA TYR A 3 25.22 -3.52 2.48
C TYR A 3 25.39 -2.75 3.80
N LEU A 4 26.59 -2.81 4.36
CA LEU A 4 26.97 -2.02 5.53
C LEU A 4 27.64 -0.73 5.06
N ASP A 5 27.09 0.41 5.44
CA ASP A 5 27.72 1.70 5.17
C ASP A 5 29.00 1.90 6.01
N LYS A 6 29.68 3.03 5.80
CA LYS A 6 30.88 3.41 6.57
C LYS A 6 30.65 3.52 8.09
N ARG A 7 29.39 3.53 8.53
CA ARG A 7 28.96 3.59 9.94
C ARG A 7 28.38 2.25 10.41
N SER A 8 28.62 1.17 9.66
CA SER A 8 28.10 -0.19 9.93
C SER A 8 26.57 -0.27 9.99
N LYS A 9 25.85 0.68 9.37
CA LYS A 9 24.39 0.63 9.25
C LYS A 9 24.00 -0.18 8.03
N LYS A 10 22.98 -1.04 8.17
CA LYS A 10 22.37 -1.75 7.05
C LYS A 10 21.60 -0.76 6.18
N VAL A 11 21.99 -0.66 4.91
CA VAL A 11 21.35 0.21 3.92
C VAL A 11 21.04 -0.60 2.67
N PRO A 12 19.90 -0.37 1.98
CA PRO A 12 19.61 -1.06 0.73
C PRO A 12 20.72 -0.83 -0.30
N VAL A 13 21.16 -1.90 -0.97
CA VAL A 13 22.20 -1.81 -2.01
C VAL A 13 21.77 -0.85 -3.12
N THR A 14 20.49 -0.90 -3.50
CA THR A 14 19.90 0.00 -4.49
C THR A 14 20.07 1.46 -4.11
N SER A 15 19.90 1.81 -2.82
CA SER A 15 20.10 3.19 -2.38
C SER A 15 21.55 3.65 -2.55
N TYR A 16 22.53 2.79 -2.31
CA TYR A 16 23.94 3.11 -2.54
C TYR A 16 24.27 3.29 -4.01
N ILE A 17 23.78 2.39 -4.86
CA ILE A 17 24.00 2.49 -6.31
C ILE A 17 23.44 3.82 -6.83
N ILE A 18 22.19 4.14 -6.52
CA ILE A 18 21.53 5.35 -7.03
C ILE A 18 22.14 6.62 -6.42
N ARG A 19 22.31 6.67 -5.09
CA ARG A 19 22.74 7.90 -4.40
C ARG A 19 24.25 8.09 -4.40
N ASP A 20 25.01 7.06 -4.07
CA ASP A 20 26.45 7.19 -3.79
C ASP A 20 27.30 6.90 -5.04
N SER A 21 26.96 5.88 -5.82
CA SER A 21 27.68 5.54 -7.06
C SER A 21 27.29 6.44 -8.23
N LEU A 22 25.99 6.55 -8.51
CA LEU A 22 25.47 7.36 -9.62
C LEU A 22 25.27 8.84 -9.25
N LYS A 23 25.40 9.20 -7.97
CA LYS A 23 25.28 10.58 -7.46
C LYS A 23 23.92 11.24 -7.73
N LEU A 24 22.85 10.45 -7.76
CA LEU A 24 21.46 10.94 -7.90
C LEU A 24 20.86 11.33 -6.54
N LYS A 25 19.66 11.92 -6.57
CA LYS A 25 19.01 12.44 -5.36
C LYS A 25 18.67 11.30 -4.40
N ALA A 26 18.77 11.58 -3.10
CA ALA A 26 18.35 10.64 -2.07
C ALA A 26 16.86 10.27 -2.17
N SER A 27 16.01 11.21 -2.59
CA SER A 27 14.58 10.95 -2.85
C SER A 27 14.35 9.93 -3.96
N ASP A 28 15.19 9.94 -5.00
CA ASP A 28 15.07 9.03 -6.13
C ASP A 28 15.52 7.63 -5.68
N ALA A 29 16.60 7.55 -4.92
CA ALA A 29 17.07 6.31 -4.30
C ALA A 29 16.02 5.67 -3.37
N GLU A 30 15.32 6.49 -2.57
CA GLU A 30 14.21 6.04 -1.71
C GLU A 30 13.01 5.56 -2.55
N MET A 31 12.64 6.31 -3.59
CA MET A 31 11.55 5.94 -4.48
C MET A 31 11.80 4.59 -5.17
N VAL A 32 13.02 4.33 -5.67
CA VAL A 32 13.36 3.04 -6.29
C VAL A 32 13.23 1.89 -5.28
N VAL A 33 13.65 2.09 -4.02
CA VAL A 33 13.44 1.09 -2.97
C VAL A 33 11.95 0.83 -2.73
N ASN A 34 11.14 1.89 -2.68
CA ASN A 34 9.69 1.78 -2.48
C ASN A 34 9.00 1.11 -3.68
N ILE A 35 9.45 1.37 -4.92
CA ILE A 35 8.96 0.70 -6.13
C ILE A 35 9.18 -0.82 -6.04
N HIS A 36 10.39 -1.28 -5.67
CA HIS A 36 10.65 -2.71 -5.51
C HIS A 36 9.81 -3.34 -4.39
N ALA A 37 9.70 -2.68 -3.25
CA ALA A 37 8.86 -3.15 -2.15
C ALA A 37 7.36 -3.21 -2.54
N ALA A 38 6.90 -2.24 -3.33
CA ALA A 38 5.55 -2.22 -3.87
C ALA A 38 5.33 -3.31 -4.93
N SER A 39 6.33 -3.65 -5.74
CA SER A 39 6.25 -4.75 -6.70
C SER A 39 5.93 -6.07 -6.00
N GLU A 40 6.55 -6.38 -4.87
CA GLU A 40 6.23 -7.59 -4.08
C GLU A 40 4.76 -7.58 -3.63
N LYS A 41 4.25 -6.43 -3.17
CA LYS A 41 2.83 -6.28 -2.79
C LYS A 41 1.89 -6.42 -4.00
N PHE A 42 2.30 -5.98 -5.19
CA PHE A 42 1.52 -6.16 -6.41
C PHE A 42 1.42 -7.64 -6.83
N VAL A 43 2.41 -8.47 -6.51
CA VAL A 43 2.30 -9.94 -6.71
C VAL A 43 1.14 -10.49 -5.88
N GLU A 44 1.04 -10.10 -4.60
CA GLU A 44 -0.08 -10.49 -3.74
C GLU A 44 -1.42 -10.03 -4.35
N LEU A 45 -1.50 -8.78 -4.82
CA LEU A 45 -2.72 -8.23 -5.43
C LEU A 45 -3.14 -8.93 -6.74
N VAL A 46 -2.18 -9.27 -7.60
CA VAL A 46 -2.44 -9.98 -8.86
C VAL A 46 -2.90 -11.40 -8.57
N ASN A 47 -2.22 -12.11 -7.67
CA ASN A 47 -2.57 -13.48 -7.28
C ASN A 47 -3.96 -13.57 -6.64
N LEU A 48 -4.35 -12.58 -5.82
CA LEU A 48 -5.70 -12.45 -5.26
C LEU A 48 -6.80 -12.32 -6.32
N SER A 49 -6.45 -11.89 -7.53
CA SER A 49 -7.39 -11.75 -8.65
C SER A 49 -7.47 -13.03 -9.50
N GLU A 50 -6.47 -13.92 -9.40
CA GLU A 50 -6.39 -15.17 -10.18
C GLU A 50 -6.73 -16.42 -9.35
N SER A 51 -6.55 -16.37 -8.04
CA SER A 51 -6.73 -17.51 -7.13
C SER A 51 -7.73 -17.17 -6.02
N ASN A 52 -8.38 -18.21 -5.47
CA ASN A 52 -9.18 -18.12 -4.23
C ASN A 52 -8.26 -17.93 -3.00
N VAL A 53 -7.26 -17.06 -3.07
CA VAL A 53 -6.44 -16.72 -1.89
C VAL A 53 -7.36 -16.17 -0.82
N ASP A 54 -7.10 -16.60 0.42
CA ASP A 54 -7.86 -16.21 1.58
C ASP A 54 -7.75 -14.69 1.81
N MET A 55 -8.82 -13.99 1.44
CA MET A 55 -9.03 -12.57 1.72
C MET A 55 -8.93 -12.25 3.23
N GLY A 56 -9.14 -13.25 4.11
CA GLY A 56 -9.01 -13.15 5.56
C GLY A 56 -7.60 -12.74 5.99
N THR A 57 -6.58 -13.43 5.49
CA THR A 57 -5.18 -13.11 5.83
C THR A 57 -4.79 -11.67 5.45
N LEU A 58 -5.23 -11.18 4.27
CA LEU A 58 -4.95 -9.79 3.87
C LEU A 58 -5.74 -8.78 4.70
N LYS A 59 -6.99 -9.10 5.02
CA LYS A 59 -7.85 -8.30 5.89
C LYS A 59 -7.19 -8.10 7.26
N GLU A 60 -6.71 -9.18 7.90
CA GLU A 60 -6.00 -9.12 9.18
C GLU A 60 -4.74 -8.24 9.14
N LYS A 61 -3.97 -8.24 8.03
CA LYS A 61 -2.81 -7.34 7.85
C LYS A 61 -3.21 -5.86 7.79
N LEU A 62 -4.40 -5.56 7.28
CA LEU A 62 -4.85 -4.19 7.00
C LEU A 62 -5.65 -3.57 8.14
N GLU A 63 -6.40 -4.38 8.86
CA GLU A 63 -7.19 -3.96 9.99
C GLU A 63 -6.32 -3.61 11.20
N ASP A 64 -6.91 -2.87 12.13
CA ASP A 64 -6.39 -2.77 13.47
C ASP A 64 -7.55 -2.61 14.46
N GLU A 65 -7.23 -2.50 15.76
CA GLU A 65 -8.19 -2.36 16.86
C GLU A 65 -9.30 -1.30 16.62
N TYR A 66 -9.04 -0.31 15.75
CA TYR A 66 -9.92 0.83 15.52
C TYR A 66 -10.57 0.84 14.12
N LEU A 67 -10.16 -0.03 13.20
CA LEU A 67 -10.63 -0.02 11.82
C LEU A 67 -10.92 -1.43 11.31
N GLU A 68 -12.20 -1.70 11.09
CA GLU A 68 -12.68 -2.84 10.34
C GLU A 68 -12.86 -2.45 8.87
N ILE A 69 -12.47 -3.35 7.97
CA ILE A 69 -12.54 -3.15 6.52
C ILE A 69 -13.55 -4.16 5.95
N PRO A 70 -14.61 -3.70 5.26
CA PRO A 70 -15.52 -4.59 4.55
C PRO A 70 -14.77 -5.51 3.58
N THR A 71 -15.10 -6.80 3.58
CA THR A 71 -14.33 -7.84 2.85
C THR A 71 -14.25 -7.56 1.35
N ASP A 72 -15.31 -7.00 0.77
CA ASP A 72 -15.41 -6.56 -0.62
C ASP A 72 -14.49 -5.38 -0.95
N LEU A 73 -14.08 -4.60 0.05
CA LEU A 73 -13.22 -3.42 -0.11
C LEU A 73 -11.75 -3.67 0.26
N VAL A 74 -11.40 -4.85 0.79
CA VAL A 74 -10.02 -5.20 1.17
C VAL A 74 -9.05 -5.03 0.00
N LYS A 75 -9.41 -5.47 -1.21
CA LYS A 75 -8.57 -5.30 -2.42
C LYS A 75 -8.37 -3.83 -2.76
N LEU A 76 -9.44 -3.04 -2.70
CA LEU A 76 -9.41 -1.60 -2.97
C LEU A 76 -8.50 -0.88 -1.98
N VAL A 77 -8.66 -1.14 -0.68
CA VAL A 77 -7.81 -0.55 0.37
C VAL A 77 -6.35 -0.94 0.16
N PHE A 78 -6.06 -2.22 -0.10
CA PHE A 78 -4.70 -2.69 -0.30
C PHE A 78 -4.04 -2.01 -1.50
N ALA A 79 -4.69 -2.04 -2.67
CA ALA A 79 -4.20 -1.39 -3.88
C ALA A 79 -4.02 0.12 -3.67
N GLY A 80 -4.99 0.78 -3.04
CA GLY A 80 -4.93 2.21 -2.75
C GLY A 80 -3.74 2.61 -1.87
N LEU A 81 -3.38 1.78 -0.88
CA LEU A 81 -2.20 2.00 -0.04
C LEU A 81 -0.88 1.85 -0.81
N ILE A 82 -0.76 0.80 -1.63
CA ILE A 82 0.42 0.59 -2.49
C ILE A 82 0.61 1.81 -3.39
N ILE A 83 -0.46 2.18 -4.11
CA ILE A 83 -0.42 3.28 -5.08
C ILE A 83 -0.18 4.63 -4.38
N ARG A 84 -0.69 4.85 -3.17
CA ARG A 84 -0.40 6.06 -2.38
C ARG A 84 1.10 6.22 -2.11
N GLU A 85 1.78 5.12 -1.78
CA GLU A 85 3.19 5.10 -1.38
C GLU A 85 4.12 5.48 -2.54
N ILE A 86 3.89 4.89 -3.72
CA ILE A 86 4.75 5.06 -4.90
C ILE A 86 4.16 5.96 -5.99
N LYS A 87 2.98 6.54 -5.76
CA LYS A 87 2.34 7.56 -6.60
C LYS A 87 2.21 7.08 -8.06
N ASP A 88 2.58 7.94 -9.01
CA ASP A 88 2.55 7.72 -10.45
C ASP A 88 3.47 6.61 -10.95
N PHE A 89 4.37 6.08 -10.10
CA PHE A 89 5.21 4.94 -10.44
C PHE A 89 4.52 3.57 -10.31
N TRP A 90 3.23 3.54 -9.94
CA TRP A 90 2.52 2.28 -9.69
C TRP A 90 2.46 1.34 -10.91
N ARG A 91 2.36 1.87 -12.13
CA ARG A 91 2.42 1.08 -13.37
C ARG A 91 3.79 0.42 -13.55
N VAL A 92 4.87 1.11 -13.17
CA VAL A 92 6.23 0.56 -13.21
C VAL A 92 6.38 -0.56 -12.19
N ALA A 93 5.89 -0.35 -10.96
CA ALA A 93 5.94 -1.38 -9.92
C ALA A 93 5.12 -2.62 -10.28
N LEU A 94 3.94 -2.44 -10.89
CA LEU A 94 3.10 -3.54 -11.42
C LEU A 94 3.81 -4.27 -12.56
N LEU A 95 4.46 -3.56 -13.48
CA LEU A 95 5.23 -4.20 -14.55
C LEU A 95 6.36 -5.06 -13.97
N ILE A 96 7.12 -4.52 -13.01
CA ILE A 96 8.20 -5.27 -12.32
C ILE A 96 7.64 -6.50 -11.60
N SER A 97 6.45 -6.41 -10.99
CA SER A 97 5.83 -7.55 -10.30
C SER A 97 5.50 -8.69 -11.26
N ILE A 98 4.90 -8.36 -12.41
CA ILE A 98 4.58 -9.33 -13.47
C ILE A 98 5.86 -9.95 -14.06
N LEU A 99 6.89 -9.13 -14.30
CA LEU A 99 8.12 -9.61 -14.93
C LEU A 99 9.00 -10.44 -13.99
N SER A 100 9.08 -10.09 -12.71
CA SER A 100 10.09 -10.62 -11.79
C SER A 100 9.61 -11.77 -10.91
N TYR A 101 8.30 -11.90 -10.69
CA TYR A 101 7.76 -12.81 -9.69
C TYR A 101 6.64 -13.73 -10.20
N LEU A 102 6.10 -13.49 -11.40
CA LEU A 102 5.13 -14.36 -12.05
C LEU A 102 5.82 -15.27 -13.08
N GLU A 103 6.72 -16.12 -12.61
CA GLU A 103 7.32 -17.23 -13.34
C GLU A 103 7.50 -18.43 -12.39
N ALA A 104 6.57 -19.40 -12.41
CA ALA A 104 6.81 -20.80 -11.97
C ALA A 104 5.60 -21.76 -12.09
N GLU A 105 4.36 -21.32 -12.34
CA GLU A 105 3.23 -22.27 -12.31
C GLU A 105 3.11 -23.18 -13.55
N ASN A 106 3.86 -22.91 -14.63
CA ASN A 106 3.80 -23.70 -15.87
C ASN A 106 5.14 -24.36 -16.25
N ALA A 107 5.94 -24.82 -15.28
CA ALA A 107 7.12 -25.63 -15.55
C ALA A 107 6.80 -27.01 -16.20
N GLY A 108 5.52 -27.33 -16.45
CA GLY A 108 5.07 -28.56 -17.12
C GLY A 108 4.72 -28.42 -18.60
N GLY A 109 4.65 -27.21 -19.17
CA GLY A 109 4.24 -26.99 -20.56
C GLY A 109 5.30 -26.22 -21.35
N VAL A 110 5.76 -26.79 -22.46
CA VAL A 110 6.63 -26.11 -23.45
C VAL A 110 5.80 -25.05 -24.18
N LEU A 111 5.46 -23.95 -23.50
CA LEU A 111 4.90 -22.77 -24.15
C LEU A 111 6.01 -22.06 -24.92
N SER A 112 5.69 -21.52 -26.09
CA SER A 112 6.66 -20.71 -26.81
C SER A 112 6.92 -19.41 -26.02
N GLN A 113 8.12 -18.84 -26.17
CA GLN A 113 8.47 -17.55 -25.55
C GLN A 113 7.47 -16.42 -25.90
N GLN A 114 6.84 -16.51 -27.08
CA GLN A 114 5.81 -15.56 -27.51
C GLN A 114 4.51 -15.73 -26.71
N ASP A 115 4.10 -16.97 -26.43
CA ASP A 115 2.89 -17.25 -25.66
C ASP A 115 3.04 -16.79 -24.20
N GLU A 116 4.23 -16.98 -23.63
CA GLU A 116 4.54 -16.53 -22.28
C GLU A 116 4.52 -15.00 -22.16
N LEU A 117 5.14 -14.30 -23.12
CA LEU A 117 5.12 -12.84 -23.16
C LEU A 117 3.69 -12.31 -23.34
N HIS A 118 2.90 -12.95 -24.20
CA HIS A 118 1.50 -12.61 -24.41
C HIS A 118 0.70 -12.78 -23.10
N GLN A 119 0.88 -13.90 -22.40
CA GLN A 119 0.23 -14.15 -21.11
C GLN A 119 0.57 -13.07 -20.08
N ARG A 120 1.86 -12.72 -19.93
CA ARG A 120 2.29 -11.65 -19.01
C ARG A 120 1.69 -10.31 -19.37
N LYS A 121 1.63 -9.98 -20.66
CA LYS A 121 0.98 -8.76 -21.15
C LYS A 121 -0.49 -8.72 -20.77
N GLU A 122 -1.23 -9.81 -20.98
CA GLU A 122 -2.65 -9.89 -20.61
C GLU A 122 -2.86 -9.77 -19.09
N LYS A 123 -1.99 -10.37 -18.28
CA LYS A 123 -2.02 -10.21 -16.81
C LYS A 123 -1.80 -8.75 -16.39
N TYR A 124 -0.81 -8.09 -16.98
CA TYR A 124 -0.56 -6.67 -16.74
C TYR A 124 -1.78 -5.82 -17.11
N ILE A 125 -2.34 -5.99 -18.31
CA ILE A 125 -3.50 -5.22 -18.79
C ILE A 125 -4.71 -5.44 -17.88
N ARG A 126 -4.97 -6.69 -17.47
CA ARG A 126 -6.08 -7.02 -16.56
C ARG A 126 -5.92 -6.35 -15.21
N ALA A 127 -4.73 -6.45 -14.61
CA ALA A 127 -4.45 -5.86 -13.30
C ALA A 127 -4.51 -4.33 -13.35
N GLU A 128 -3.93 -3.72 -14.39
CA GLU A 128 -4.01 -2.28 -14.62
C GLU A 128 -5.47 -1.82 -14.74
N ARG A 129 -6.27 -2.48 -15.59
CA ARG A 129 -7.69 -2.16 -15.76
C ARG A 129 -8.46 -2.28 -14.45
N SER A 130 -8.25 -3.35 -13.70
CA SER A 130 -8.91 -3.53 -12.40
C SER A 130 -8.59 -2.40 -11.43
N ILE A 131 -7.37 -1.85 -11.45
CA ILE A 131 -6.99 -0.71 -10.60
C ILE A 131 -7.64 0.58 -11.09
N THR A 132 -7.67 0.81 -12.40
CA THR A 132 -8.30 2.01 -12.97
C THR A 132 -9.81 2.01 -12.81
N ASP A 133 -10.46 0.85 -12.94
CA ASP A 133 -11.91 0.69 -12.78
C ASP A 133 -12.37 0.92 -11.34
N LEU A 134 -11.46 0.74 -10.37
CA LEU A 134 -11.67 1.07 -8.95
C LEU A 134 -11.40 2.56 -8.62
N ASP A 135 -11.13 3.40 -9.63
CA ASP A 135 -10.81 4.84 -9.47
C ASP A 135 -9.63 5.10 -8.53
N LEU A 136 -8.64 4.19 -8.53
CA LEU A 136 -7.44 4.31 -7.69
C LEU A 136 -6.30 5.06 -8.38
N ASP A 137 -6.39 5.31 -9.69
CA ASP A 137 -5.38 6.10 -10.39
C ASP A 137 -5.45 7.55 -9.95
N GLY A 138 -4.34 8.08 -9.43
CA GLY A 138 -4.31 9.41 -8.82
C GLY A 138 -4.71 9.45 -7.34
N VAL A 139 -4.92 8.31 -6.67
CA VAL A 139 -5.22 8.26 -5.21
C VAL A 139 -4.19 8.99 -4.35
N TRP A 140 -2.93 9.14 -4.82
CA TRP A 140 -1.88 9.95 -4.17
C TRP A 140 -2.15 11.46 -4.15
N LYS A 141 -3.07 11.95 -4.97
CA LYS A 141 -3.50 13.35 -5.00
C LYS A 141 -4.62 13.63 -4.00
N LEU A 142 -5.26 12.60 -3.44
CA LEU A 142 -6.32 12.77 -2.45
C LEU A 142 -5.79 13.52 -1.23
N LYS A 143 -6.49 14.59 -0.85
CA LYS A 143 -6.21 15.28 0.40
C LYS A 143 -6.78 14.47 1.57
N PRO A 144 -6.09 14.46 2.74
CA PRO A 144 -6.67 13.97 3.98
C PRO A 144 -8.01 14.68 4.25
N LEU A 145 -9.01 13.95 4.78
CA LEU A 145 -10.30 14.55 5.14
C LEU A 145 -10.14 15.56 6.29
N LEU A 146 -9.23 15.26 7.22
CA LEU A 146 -8.90 16.10 8.37
C LEU A 146 -7.40 16.41 8.35
N ASP A 147 -7.04 17.67 8.64
CA ASP A 147 -5.65 18.03 8.85
C ASP A 147 -5.15 17.64 10.24
N GLY A 148 -3.86 17.82 10.51
CA GLY A 148 -3.28 17.47 11.81
C GLY A 148 -3.91 18.22 12.98
N LYS A 149 -4.43 19.44 12.76
CA LYS A 149 -5.05 20.27 13.79
C LYS A 149 -6.45 19.77 14.14
N ALA A 150 -7.24 19.43 13.12
CA ALA A 150 -8.54 18.80 13.30
C ALA A 150 -8.41 17.45 14.02
N ILE A 151 -7.42 16.63 13.65
CA ILE A 151 -7.14 15.36 14.34
C ILE A 151 -6.78 15.61 15.82
N MET A 152 -5.92 16.59 16.14
CA MET A 152 -5.62 16.94 17.53
C MET A 152 -6.87 17.31 18.32
N GLY A 153 -7.77 18.10 17.72
CA GLY A 153 -9.02 18.52 18.35
C GLY A 153 -9.97 17.36 18.63
N VAL A 154 -10.20 16.49 17.63
CA VAL A 154 -11.10 15.34 17.78
C VAL A 154 -10.54 14.32 18.77
N MET A 155 -9.23 14.09 18.73
CA MET A 155 -8.59 13.04 19.55
C MET A 155 -8.15 13.52 20.92
N GLN A 156 -8.17 14.84 21.16
CA GLN A 156 -7.65 15.47 22.38
C GLN A 156 -6.20 15.05 22.71
N VAL A 157 -5.41 14.70 21.70
CA VAL A 157 -4.01 14.28 21.86
C VAL A 157 -3.08 15.45 21.61
N LYS A 158 -1.97 15.49 22.36
CA LYS A 158 -0.85 16.38 22.03
C LYS A 158 -0.21 15.92 20.72
N GLY A 159 0.24 16.88 19.91
CA GLY A 159 0.82 16.58 18.61
C GLY A 159 2.03 15.64 18.69
N GLY A 160 2.32 14.93 17.59
CA GLY A 160 3.44 14.00 17.53
C GLY A 160 3.18 12.77 16.64
N PRO A 161 3.97 11.69 16.80
CA PRO A 161 3.91 10.48 15.97
C PRO A 161 2.52 9.83 15.90
N LEU A 162 1.70 10.03 16.94
CA LEU A 162 0.34 9.52 17.00
C LEU A 162 -0.58 10.16 15.94
N ILE A 163 -0.39 11.44 15.60
CA ILE A 163 -1.14 12.08 14.50
C ILE A 163 -0.85 11.35 13.19
N GLY A 164 0.42 11.03 12.93
CA GLY A 164 0.82 10.29 11.74
C GLY A 164 0.12 8.93 11.65
N LYS A 165 0.03 8.19 12.76
CA LYS A 165 -0.73 6.92 12.81
C LYS A 165 -2.21 7.13 12.48
N TRP A 166 -2.84 8.18 13.03
CA TRP A 166 -4.24 8.49 12.73
C TRP A 166 -4.47 8.96 11.30
N GLN A 167 -3.52 9.68 10.70
CA GLN A 167 -3.58 10.01 9.27
C GLN A 167 -3.53 8.75 8.40
N GLN A 168 -2.69 7.76 8.75
CA GLN A 168 -2.66 6.47 8.04
C GLN A 168 -3.97 5.70 8.20
N ARG A 169 -4.54 5.65 9.41
CA ARG A 169 -5.86 5.02 9.63
C ARG A 169 -6.97 5.72 8.87
N MET A 170 -6.98 7.05 8.86
CA MET A 170 -7.97 7.84 8.12
C MET A 170 -7.85 7.60 6.61
N LEU A 171 -6.64 7.42 6.08
CA LEU A 171 -6.46 7.03 4.68
C LEU A 171 -7.10 5.66 4.41
N LYS A 172 -6.83 4.66 5.25
CA LYS A 172 -7.46 3.34 5.16
C LYS A 172 -8.98 3.43 5.27
N TRP A 173 -9.48 4.20 6.23
CA TRP A 173 -10.91 4.43 6.43
C TRP A 173 -11.56 5.04 5.19
N LYS A 174 -10.93 6.06 4.58
CA LYS A 174 -11.42 6.69 3.35
C LYS A 174 -11.47 5.72 2.17
N LEU A 175 -10.47 4.85 2.04
CA LEU A 175 -10.48 3.80 1.02
C LEU A 175 -11.57 2.74 1.31
N ALA A 176 -11.80 2.41 2.58
CA ALA A 176 -12.86 1.50 3.00
C ALA A 176 -14.27 2.15 3.00
N HIS A 177 -14.36 3.47 2.83
CA HIS A 177 -15.61 4.22 2.77
C HIS A 177 -15.53 5.30 1.69
N PRO A 178 -15.52 4.94 0.38
CA PRO A 178 -15.32 5.90 -0.70
C PRO A 178 -16.36 7.04 -0.75
N LYS A 179 -17.58 6.77 -0.26
CA LYS A 179 -18.69 7.73 -0.16
C LYS A 179 -18.78 8.40 1.23
N GLY A 180 -17.83 8.08 2.11
CA GLY A 180 -17.81 8.55 3.49
C GLY A 180 -17.62 10.06 3.58
N THR A 181 -18.41 10.70 4.43
CA THR A 181 -18.36 12.15 4.67
C THR A 181 -17.31 12.51 5.72
N VAL A 182 -17.00 13.81 5.82
CA VAL A 182 -16.12 14.33 6.88
C VAL A 182 -16.73 14.08 8.26
N ASP A 183 -18.05 14.22 8.39
CA ASP A 183 -18.76 14.02 9.66
C ASP A 183 -18.73 12.56 10.12
N GLU A 184 -18.97 11.61 9.20
CA GLU A 184 -18.84 10.18 9.48
C GLU A 184 -17.40 9.80 9.88
N CYS A 185 -16.40 10.41 9.24
CA CYS A 185 -14.99 10.20 9.61
C CYS A 185 -14.70 10.72 11.03
N ILE A 186 -15.25 11.89 11.39
CA ILE A 186 -15.10 12.46 12.74
C ILE A 186 -15.79 11.57 13.76
N GLU A 187 -16.98 11.07 13.45
CA GLU A 187 -17.72 10.17 14.33
C GLU A 187 -16.95 8.86 14.57
N TRP A 188 -16.46 8.22 13.51
CA TRP A 188 -15.60 7.04 13.61
C TRP A 188 -14.37 7.30 14.49
N MET A 189 -13.68 8.44 14.31
CA MET A 189 -12.54 8.82 15.15
C MET A 189 -12.91 8.96 16.64
N LYS A 190 -14.05 9.57 16.96
CA LYS A 190 -14.54 9.72 18.35
C LYS A 190 -14.90 8.38 18.98
N GLN A 191 -15.54 7.49 18.22
CA GLN A 191 -15.87 6.14 18.68
C GLN A 191 -14.58 5.35 18.99
N SER A 192 -13.56 5.46 18.13
CA SER A 192 -12.28 4.79 18.32
C SER A 192 -11.48 5.35 19.51
N GLN A 193 -11.57 6.64 19.82
CA GLN A 193 -11.00 7.19 21.07
C GLN A 193 -11.70 6.65 22.32
N SER A 194 -13.02 6.56 22.30
CA SER A 194 -13.79 6.02 23.43
C SER A 194 -13.40 4.57 23.73
N LYS A 195 -13.16 3.76 22.69
CA LYS A 195 -12.64 2.39 22.83
C LYS A 195 -11.25 2.39 23.48
N ARG A 196 -10.33 3.24 22.99
CA ARG A 196 -8.97 3.37 23.53
C ARG A 196 -8.96 3.72 25.02
N GLN A 197 -9.76 4.72 25.44
CA GLN A 197 -9.82 5.15 26.83
C GLN A 197 -10.32 4.03 27.77
N LYS A 198 -11.27 3.21 27.31
CA LYS A 198 -11.79 2.06 28.09
C LYS A 198 -10.75 0.96 28.27
N VAL A 199 -9.90 0.72 27.28
CA VAL A 199 -8.81 -0.27 27.36
C VAL A 199 -7.71 0.23 28.30
N GLU A 200 -7.32 1.51 28.18
CA GLU A 200 -6.32 2.14 29.05
C GLU A 200 -6.79 2.25 30.52
N SER A 201 -8.09 2.36 30.80
CA SER A 201 -8.63 2.39 32.17
C SER A 201 -8.83 1.02 32.81
N SER A 202 -8.76 -0.06 32.02
CA SER A 202 -8.98 -1.44 32.47
C SER A 202 -7.68 -2.22 32.69
N THR A 203 -6.52 -1.56 32.53
CA THR A 203 -5.17 -2.10 32.70
C THR A 203 -4.48 -1.40 33.87
#